data_AF-A0A941DWH1-F1
#
_entry.id   AF-A0A941DWH1-F1
#
_cell.length_a   1.000
_cell.length_b   1.000
_cell.length_c   1.000
_cell.angle_alpha   90.00
_cell.angle_beta   90.00
_cell.angle_gamma   90.00
#
_symmetry.space_group_name_H-M   'P 1'
#
loop_
_entity.id
_entity.type
_entity.pdbx_description
1 polymer ?
#
loop_
_entity_poly.entity_id
_entity_poly.type
_entity_poly.pdbx_seq_one_letter_code
_entity_poly.pdbx_strand_id
1 'polypeptide(L)'
;MENKKLDGITLYTLEQKMIDKKFPENLIEELLVEFNKIINERGERGFQKCLVNLNYQVPEPYKSELNAEKMYGYYRKWIENEVVKLENETKLSWEEQTEDIEDLNIKARKTQLVLRHRISNVVLELLD
;
A
#
# COMPACT_ATOMS: atom_id res chain seq x y z
N MET A 1 -26.28 -1.21 -4.48
CA MET A 1 -25.33 -0.78 -5.52
C MET A 1 -23.87 -0.93 -5.10
N GLU A 2 -23.54 -0.98 -3.80
CA GLU A 2 -22.14 -1.15 -3.33
C GLU A 2 -21.46 -2.47 -3.69
N ASN A 3 -22.18 -3.60 -3.67
CA ASN A 3 -21.55 -4.92 -3.91
C ASN A 3 -20.90 -5.08 -5.29
N LYS A 4 -21.47 -4.47 -6.35
CA LYS A 4 -20.95 -4.61 -7.72
C LYS A 4 -19.60 -3.94 -7.95
N LYS A 5 -19.25 -2.92 -7.16
CA LYS A 5 -17.95 -2.23 -7.25
C LYS A 5 -16.83 -3.03 -6.56
N LEU A 6 -17.18 -3.76 -5.51
CA LEU A 6 -16.21 -4.57 -4.75
C LEU A 6 -15.77 -5.81 -5.54
N ASP A 7 -16.66 -6.40 -6.36
CA ASP A 7 -16.36 -7.57 -7.19
C ASP A 7 -15.21 -7.31 -8.19
N GLY A 8 -14.92 -6.04 -8.51
CA GLY A 8 -13.78 -5.64 -9.36
C GLY A 8 -12.43 -5.66 -8.65
N ILE A 9 -12.40 -5.74 -7.31
CA ILE A 9 -11.18 -5.84 -6.51
C ILE A 9 -10.86 -7.32 -6.30
N THR A 10 -9.89 -7.79 -7.08
CA THR A 10 -9.33 -9.15 -7.04
C THR A 10 -7.81 -9.05 -7.02
N LEU A 11 -7.10 -10.13 -6.67
CA LEU A 11 -5.63 -10.16 -6.77
C LEU A 11 -5.15 -9.83 -8.20
N TYR A 12 -5.83 -10.35 -9.21
CA TYR A 12 -5.50 -10.11 -10.61
C TYR A 12 -5.63 -8.62 -10.99
N THR A 13 -6.75 -7.99 -10.65
CA THR A 13 -6.97 -6.58 -11.00
C THR A 13 -6.04 -5.65 -10.23
N LEU A 14 -5.67 -6.00 -8.99
CA LEU A 14 -4.66 -5.28 -8.23
C LEU A 14 -3.27 -5.41 -8.84
N GLU A 15 -2.88 -6.63 -9.24
CA GLU A 15 -1.60 -6.89 -9.91
C GLU A 15 -1.48 -6.01 -11.16
N GLN A 16 -2.45 -6.09 -12.07
CA GLN A 16 -2.44 -5.30 -13.30
C GLN A 16 -2.34 -3.80 -13.01
N LYS A 17 -3.09 -3.32 -12.00
CA LYS A 17 -3.07 -1.91 -11.63
C LYS A 17 -1.73 -1.48 -11.00
N MET A 18 -1.09 -2.34 -10.19
CA MET A 18 0.23 -2.07 -9.64
C MET A 18 1.32 -2.06 -10.73
N ILE A 19 1.20 -2.93 -11.75
CA ILE A 19 2.06 -2.91 -12.95
C ILE A 19 1.89 -1.58 -13.69
N ASP A 20 0.66 -1.14 -13.95
CA ASP A 20 0.37 0.14 -14.60
C ASP A 20 0.95 1.34 -13.82
N LYS A 21 0.92 1.26 -12.49
CA LYS A 21 1.51 2.25 -11.58
C LYS A 21 3.02 2.12 -11.40
N LYS A 22 3.66 1.17 -12.11
CA LYS A 22 5.11 0.95 -12.13
C LYS A 22 5.68 0.60 -10.75
N PHE A 23 4.95 -0.21 -9.98
CA PHE A 23 5.52 -0.85 -8.81
C PHE A 23 6.65 -1.81 -9.25
N PRO A 24 7.68 -2.03 -8.42
CA PRO A 24 8.67 -3.06 -8.67
C PRO A 24 8.01 -4.45 -8.69
N GLU A 25 8.34 -5.27 -9.67
CA GLU A 25 7.74 -6.60 -9.87
C GLU A 25 7.82 -7.47 -8.60
N ASN A 26 9.00 -7.59 -7.99
CA ASN A 26 9.16 -8.34 -6.75
C ASN A 26 8.31 -7.79 -5.58
N LEU A 27 8.08 -6.47 -5.54
CA LEU A 27 7.21 -5.87 -4.53
C LEU A 27 5.74 -6.24 -4.78
N ILE A 28 5.33 -6.29 -6.04
CA ILE A 28 3.99 -6.75 -6.42
C ILE A 28 3.79 -8.19 -5.94
N GLU A 29 4.73 -9.08 -6.23
CA GLU A 29 4.67 -10.48 -5.78
C GLU A 29 4.55 -10.58 -4.24
N GLU A 30 5.41 -9.86 -3.50
CA GLU A 30 5.35 -9.84 -2.04
C GLU A 30 3.99 -9.34 -1.52
N LEU A 31 3.45 -8.26 -2.10
CA LEU A 31 2.15 -7.71 -1.73
C LEU A 31 1.01 -8.71 -2.02
N LEU A 32 1.03 -9.36 -3.18
CA LEU A 32 0.02 -10.35 -3.56
C LEU A 32 0.05 -11.57 -2.64
N VAL A 33 1.24 -12.01 -2.19
CA VAL A 33 1.35 -13.09 -1.21
C VAL A 33 0.67 -12.71 0.11
N GLU A 34 0.92 -11.51 0.62
CA GLU A 34 0.28 -11.06 1.86
C GLU A 34 -1.23 -10.88 1.69
N PHE A 35 -1.69 -10.33 0.57
CA PHE A 35 -3.12 -10.18 0.28
C PHE A 35 -3.82 -11.54 0.11
N ASN A 36 -3.15 -12.52 -0.49
CA ASN A 36 -3.68 -13.87 -0.59
C ASN A 36 -3.86 -14.53 0.79
N LYS A 37 -3.00 -14.23 1.77
CA LYS A 37 -3.21 -14.70 3.16
C LYS A 37 -4.51 -14.14 3.73
N ILE A 38 -4.80 -12.86 3.50
CA ILE A 38 -6.07 -12.24 3.95
C ILE A 38 -7.27 -12.94 3.32
N ILE A 39 -7.20 -13.31 2.03
CA ILE A 39 -8.25 -14.07 1.36
C ILE A 39 -8.41 -15.45 2.00
N ASN A 40 -7.32 -16.16 2.26
CA ASN A 40 -7.36 -17.49 2.89
C ASN A 40 -7.94 -17.45 4.31
N GLU A 41 -7.67 -16.38 5.06
CA GLU A 41 -8.13 -16.22 6.45
C GLU A 41 -9.57 -15.68 6.55
N ARG A 42 -9.94 -14.72 5.70
CA ARG A 42 -11.16 -13.90 5.85
C ARG A 42 -12.11 -14.00 4.65
N GLY A 43 -11.72 -14.74 3.61
CA GLY A 43 -12.43 -14.86 2.34
C GLY A 43 -12.32 -13.60 1.47
N GLU A 44 -12.75 -13.72 0.21
CA GLU A 44 -12.69 -12.64 -0.79
C GLU A 44 -13.36 -11.35 -0.29
N ARG A 45 -14.54 -11.47 0.34
CA ARG A 45 -15.26 -10.32 0.90
C ARG A 45 -14.51 -9.67 2.06
N GLY A 46 -13.81 -10.45 2.88
CA GLY A 46 -13.00 -9.92 3.97
C GLY A 46 -11.80 -9.14 3.44
N PHE A 47 -11.16 -9.68 2.41
CA PHE A 47 -10.09 -9.02 1.66
C PHE A 47 -10.53 -7.71 1.00
N GLN A 48 -11.61 -7.73 0.23
CA GLN A 48 -12.16 -6.53 -0.42
C GLN A 48 -12.49 -5.44 0.60
N LYS A 49 -13.15 -5.80 1.71
CA LYS A 49 -13.40 -4.86 2.81
C LYS A 49 -12.12 -4.35 3.45
N CYS A 50 -11.09 -5.19 3.60
CA CYS A 50 -9.80 -4.75 4.14
C CYS A 50 -9.18 -3.68 3.24
N LEU A 51 -9.17 -3.88 1.93
CA LEU A 51 -8.57 -2.95 0.98
C LEU A 51 -9.35 -1.64 0.86
N VAL A 52 -10.67 -1.69 0.75
CA VAL A 52 -11.48 -0.46 0.64
C VAL A 52 -11.40 0.38 1.91
N ASN A 53 -11.24 -0.27 3.07
CA ASN A 53 -11.06 0.44 4.34
C ASN A 53 -9.61 0.83 4.62
N LEU A 54 -8.67 0.64 3.69
CA LEU A 54 -7.31 1.14 3.88
C LEU A 54 -7.35 2.63 4.17
N ASN A 55 -8.10 3.47 3.44
CA ASN A 55 -8.25 4.90 3.76
C ASN A 55 -6.92 5.59 4.16
N TYR A 56 -5.84 5.34 3.40
CA TYR A 56 -4.48 5.78 3.72
C TYR A 56 -3.88 5.21 5.02
N GLN A 57 -4.40 4.10 5.52
CA GLN A 57 -3.76 3.24 6.51
C GLN A 57 -2.79 2.27 5.85
N VAL A 58 -1.84 1.83 6.64
CA VAL A 58 -0.85 0.82 6.26
C VAL A 58 -1.52 -0.56 6.26
N PRO A 59 -1.36 -1.38 5.20
CA PRO A 59 -1.84 -2.75 5.24
C PRO A 59 -1.24 -3.50 6.43
N GLU A 60 -2.04 -4.36 7.07
CA GLU A 60 -1.71 -5.03 8.33
C GLU A 60 -0.29 -5.65 8.40
N PRO A 61 0.23 -6.34 7.35
CA PRO A 61 1.59 -6.89 7.34
C PRO A 61 2.72 -5.87 7.52
N TYR A 62 2.48 -4.61 7.10
CA TYR A 62 3.48 -3.55 7.06
C TYR A 62 3.35 -2.54 8.21
N LYS A 63 2.37 -2.72 9.10
CA LYS A 63 2.27 -1.96 10.36
C LYS A 63 3.46 -2.24 11.28
N SER A 64 4.05 -3.43 11.19
CA SER A 64 5.27 -3.77 11.91
C SER A 64 6.44 -2.92 11.44
N GLU A 65 7.04 -2.15 12.35
CA GLU A 65 8.22 -1.31 12.09
C GLU A 65 9.37 -2.12 11.47
N LEU A 66 9.64 -3.31 12.01
CA LEU A 66 10.71 -4.19 11.53
C LEU A 66 10.47 -4.63 10.08
N ASN A 67 9.22 -4.94 9.71
CA ASN A 67 8.88 -5.34 8.35
C ASN A 67 9.00 -4.15 7.39
N ALA A 68 8.53 -2.97 7.80
CA ALA A 68 8.62 -1.74 7.02
C ALA A 68 10.08 -1.31 6.79
N GLU A 69 10.95 -1.48 7.78
CA GLU A 69 12.38 -1.23 7.65
C GLU A 69 13.06 -2.23 6.69
N LYS A 70 12.73 -3.52 6.78
CA LYS A 70 13.27 -4.53 5.85
C LYS A 70 12.87 -4.22 4.40
N MET A 71 11.60 -3.89 4.19
CA MET A 71 11.08 -3.50 2.89
C MET A 71 11.76 -2.23 2.36
N TYR A 72 12.04 -1.26 3.24
CA TYR A 72 12.89 -0.12 2.89
C TYR A 72 14.26 -0.55 2.37
N GLY A 73 14.89 -1.52 3.04
CA GLY A 73 16.18 -2.07 2.60
C GLY A 73 16.14 -2.64 1.18
N TYR A 74 15.14 -3.46 0.87
CA TYR A 74 15.00 -4.10 -0.45
C TYR A 74 14.60 -3.13 -1.57
N TYR A 75 13.74 -2.16 -1.26
CA TYR A 75 13.12 -1.28 -2.26
C TYR A 75 13.50 0.18 -2.10
N ARG A 76 14.62 0.48 -1.43
CA ARG A 76 15.07 1.85 -1.07
C ARG A 76 14.93 2.84 -2.22
N LYS A 77 15.45 2.50 -3.39
CA LYS A 77 15.45 3.39 -4.57
C LYS A 77 14.03 3.75 -4.99
N TRP A 78 13.12 2.77 -4.99
CA TRP A 78 11.73 3.01 -5.36
C TRP A 78 11.03 3.85 -4.28
N ILE A 79 11.21 3.51 -3.00
CA ILE A 79 10.60 4.24 -1.89
C ILE A 79 11.03 5.71 -1.86
N GLU A 80 12.33 6.00 -1.95
CA GLU A 80 12.81 7.39 -1.95
C GLU A 80 12.30 8.19 -3.15
N ASN A 81 12.18 7.56 -4.33
CA ASN A 81 11.58 8.21 -5.49
C ASN A 81 10.08 8.50 -5.27
N GLU A 82 9.35 7.57 -4.66
CA GLU A 82 7.93 7.76 -4.37
C GLU A 82 7.70 8.80 -3.27
N VAL A 83 8.58 8.89 -2.27
CA VAL A 83 8.54 9.95 -1.25
C VAL A 83 8.62 11.32 -1.93
N VAL A 84 9.62 11.56 -2.79
CA VAL A 84 9.75 12.83 -3.52
C VAL A 84 8.52 13.14 -4.37
N LYS A 85 7.93 12.13 -5.01
CA LYS A 85 6.68 12.33 -5.78
C LYS A 85 5.53 12.72 -4.86
N LEU A 86 5.36 12.04 -3.73
CA LEU A 86 4.31 12.34 -2.76
C LEU A 86 4.43 13.76 -2.21
N GLU A 87 5.64 14.19 -1.84
CA GLU A 87 5.86 15.59 -1.39
C GLU A 87 5.48 16.61 -2.47
N ASN A 88 5.78 16.30 -3.74
CA ASN A 88 5.39 17.17 -4.85
C ASN A 88 3.88 17.15 -5.11
N GLU A 89 3.21 16.02 -4.92
CA GLU A 89 1.76 15.84 -5.09
C GLU A 89 0.98 16.54 -3.98
N THR A 90 1.40 16.38 -2.71
CA THR A 90 0.68 16.88 -1.53
C THR A 90 1.11 18.29 -1.10
N LYS A 91 2.29 18.75 -1.54
CA LYS A 91 2.95 19.98 -1.06
C LYS A 91 3.29 19.96 0.44
N LEU A 92 3.39 18.78 1.03
CA LEU A 92 3.80 18.55 2.41
C LEU A 92 5.08 17.72 2.43
N SER A 93 5.96 17.96 3.40
CA SER A 93 7.13 17.11 3.64
C SER A 93 6.71 15.69 4.05
N TRP A 94 7.58 14.71 3.82
CA TRP A 94 7.30 13.34 4.28
C TRP A 94 7.22 13.27 5.81
N GLU A 95 7.94 14.14 6.52
CA GLU A 95 7.87 14.28 7.98
C GLU A 95 6.46 14.68 8.42
N GLU A 96 5.91 15.77 7.85
CA GLU A 96 4.54 16.25 8.14
C GLU A 96 3.50 15.20 7.79
N GLN A 97 3.67 14.51 6.66
CA GLN A 97 2.74 13.46 6.27
C GLN A 97 2.77 12.26 7.23
N THR A 98 3.84 12.05 7.99
CA THR A 98 4.00 10.89 8.88
C THR A 98 4.03 11.25 10.36
N GLU A 99 3.46 12.40 10.73
CA GLU A 99 3.34 12.84 12.12
C GLU A 99 2.58 11.82 12.98
N ASP A 100 1.61 11.10 12.40
CA ASP A 100 0.84 10.05 13.08
C ASP A 100 1.65 8.84 13.54
N ILE A 101 2.85 8.66 12.99
CA ILE A 101 3.77 7.55 13.27
C ILE A 101 5.18 8.08 13.54
N GLU A 102 5.29 9.27 14.13
CA GLU A 102 6.58 9.95 14.30
C GLU A 102 7.60 9.17 15.14
N ASP A 103 7.11 8.33 16.07
CA ASP A 103 7.90 7.47 16.96
C ASP A 103 8.63 6.33 16.23
N LEU A 104 8.22 5.99 15.00
CA LEU A 104 8.87 4.94 14.21
C LEU A 104 10.17 5.45 13.58
N ASN A 105 11.11 4.55 13.31
CA ASN A 105 12.32 4.92 12.60
C ASN A 105 12.03 5.46 11.19
N ILE A 106 12.92 6.32 10.69
CA ILE A 106 12.78 7.03 9.41
C ILE A 106 12.49 6.10 8.22
N LYS A 107 13.08 4.90 8.19
CA LYS A 107 12.90 3.95 7.09
C LYS A 107 11.49 3.37 7.13
N ALA A 108 11.04 2.97 8.31
CA ALA A 108 9.68 2.47 8.51
C ALA A 108 8.64 3.53 8.16
N ARG A 109 8.81 4.78 8.63
CA ARG A 109 7.92 5.91 8.32
C ARG A 109 7.76 6.12 6.82
N LYS A 110 8.87 6.22 6.09
CA LYS A 110 8.85 6.42 4.63
C LYS A 110 8.21 5.25 3.88
N THR A 111 8.51 4.01 4.27
CA THR A 111 7.87 2.83 3.68
C THR A 111 6.36 2.86 3.92
N GLN A 112 5.94 3.08 5.16
CA GLN A 112 4.53 3.11 5.53
C GLN A 112 3.78 4.23 4.81
N LEU A 113 4.38 5.41 4.67
CA LEU A 113 3.86 6.51 3.85
C LEU A 113 3.63 6.10 2.40
N VAL A 114 4.65 5.53 1.76
CA VAL A 114 4.54 5.15 0.34
C VAL A 114 3.49 4.07 0.15
N LEU A 115 3.53 3.00 0.94
CA LEU A 115 2.59 1.89 0.79
C LEU A 115 1.14 2.33 1.05
N ARG A 116 0.89 3.07 2.14
CA ARG A 116 -0.47 3.50 2.49
C ARG A 116 -1.07 4.41 1.41
N HIS A 117 -0.28 5.30 0.80
CA HIS A 117 -0.74 6.15 -0.29
C HIS A 117 -0.91 5.39 -1.60
N ARG A 118 0.12 4.66 -2.04
CA ARG A 118 0.13 4.06 -3.38
C ARG A 118 -0.87 2.91 -3.49
N ILE A 119 -1.02 2.10 -2.44
CA ILE A 119 -2.04 1.04 -2.42
C ILE A 119 -3.45 1.64 -2.34
N SER A 120 -3.67 2.68 -1.52
CA SER A 120 -4.98 3.35 -1.47
C SER A 120 -5.36 3.93 -2.83
N ASN A 121 -4.44 4.57 -3.54
CA ASN A 121 -4.69 5.10 -4.88
C ASN A 121 -5.04 3.99 -5.89
N VAL A 122 -4.33 2.86 -5.83
CA VAL A 122 -4.65 1.68 -6.66
C VAL A 122 -6.08 1.20 -6.39
N VAL A 123 -6.46 1.07 -5.11
CA VAL A 123 -7.79 0.61 -4.71
C VAL A 123 -8.88 1.60 -5.13
N LEU A 124 -8.66 2.91 -4.95
CA LEU A 124 -9.61 3.95 -5.36
C LEU A 124 -9.87 3.90 -6.86
N GLU A 125 -8.83 3.76 -7.68
CA GLU A 125 -8.98 3.67 -9.13
C GLU A 125 -9.60 2.35 -9.63
N LEU A 126 -9.69 1.33 -8.78
CA LEU A 126 -10.44 0.09 -9.08
C LEU A 126 -11.92 0.20 -8.68
N LEU A 127 -12.28 1.16 -7.84
CA LEU A 127 -13.65 1.42 -7.40
C LEU A 127 -14.40 2.38 -8.33
N ASP A 128 -13.69 3.19 -9.11
CA ASP A 128 -14.22 4.16 -10.06
C ASP A 128 -14.71 3.49 -11.36
#